data_AF-A0A961V2A4-F1
#
_entry.id   AF-A0A961V2A4-F1
#
_cell.length_a   1.000
_cell.length_b   1.000
_cell.length_c   1.000
_cell.angle_alpha   90.00
_cell.angle_beta   90.00
_cell.angle_gamma   90.00
#
_symmetry.space_group_name_H-M   'P 1'
#
loop_
_entity.id
_entity.type
_entity.pdbx_description
1 polymer ?
#
loop_
_entity_poly.entity_id
_entity_poly.type
_entity_poly.pdbx_seq_one_letter_code
_entity_poly.pdbx_strand_id
1 'polypeptide(L)'
;MTLAISDEVRAALDDGRPVVALETTIVSHGMPWPQNLETALEVEAIVREGGAVPAAIAILDGEIRVGLDRAGLERLARSKDTLKLSRADLAYGPLSGKPGATTVAATMIVAARAGIGVFATGGIGG
;
A
#
# COMPACT_ATOMS: atom_id res chain seq x y z
N MET A 1 -10.30 -4.93 -13.02
CA MET A 1 -9.15 -4.77 -12.11
C MET A 1 -9.55 -5.39 -10.79
N THR A 2 -9.14 -6.62 -10.55
CA THR A 2 -9.45 -7.37 -9.32
C THR A 2 -8.50 -6.90 -8.21
N LEU A 3 -9.01 -6.72 -6.99
CA LEU A 3 -8.22 -6.35 -5.82
C LEU A 3 -8.05 -7.58 -4.92
N ALA A 4 -6.81 -7.88 -4.55
CA ALA A 4 -6.49 -8.83 -3.50
C ALA A 4 -6.47 -8.08 -2.16
N ILE A 5 -7.62 -8.09 -1.46
CA ILE A 5 -7.75 -7.46 -0.14
C ILE A 5 -7.42 -8.52 0.92
N SER A 6 -6.52 -8.18 1.85
CA SER A 6 -6.14 -9.08 2.94
C SER A 6 -7.33 -9.41 3.85
N ASP A 7 -7.27 -10.56 4.51
CA ASP A 7 -8.35 -11.01 5.41
C ASP A 7 -8.59 -10.01 6.55
N GLU A 8 -7.52 -9.40 7.08
CA GLU A 8 -7.62 -8.40 8.14
C GLU A 8 -8.37 -7.14 7.66
N VAL A 9 -8.02 -6.62 6.49
CA VAL A 9 -8.68 -5.44 5.92
C VAL A 9 -10.12 -5.76 5.54
N ARG A 10 -10.37 -6.93 4.95
CA ARG A 10 -11.72 -7.38 4.61
C ARG A 10 -12.61 -7.48 5.85
N ALA A 11 -12.14 -8.16 6.90
CA ALA A 11 -12.89 -8.27 8.15
C ALA A 11 -13.15 -6.90 8.78
N ALA A 12 -12.18 -5.99 8.77
CA ALA A 12 -12.38 -4.64 9.28
C ALA A 12 -13.47 -3.88 8.51
N LEU A 13 -13.48 -3.98 7.18
CA LEU A 13 -14.50 -3.35 6.34
C LEU A 13 -15.88 -3.96 6.58
N ASP A 14 -15.98 -5.28 6.66
CA ASP A 14 -17.23 -6.01 6.88
C ASP A 14 -17.83 -5.69 8.28
N ASP A 15 -16.97 -5.51 9.29
CA ASP A 15 -17.35 -5.14 10.66
C ASP A 15 -17.61 -3.62 10.84
N GLY A 16 -17.38 -2.80 9.81
CA GLY A 16 -17.45 -1.34 9.90
C GLY A 16 -16.36 -0.72 10.79
N ARG A 17 -15.25 -1.43 11.02
CA ARG A 17 -14.08 -0.92 11.75
C ARG A 17 -13.26 0.03 10.86
N PRO A 18 -12.61 1.06 11.44
CA PRO A 18 -11.86 2.02 10.67
C PRO A 18 -10.64 1.40 9.99
N VAL A 19 -10.45 1.74 8.71
CA VAL A 19 -9.29 1.32 7.90
C VAL A 19 -8.59 2.57 7.37
N VAL A 20 -7.26 2.59 7.45
CA VAL A 20 -6.43 3.67 6.91
C VAL A 20 -5.55 3.10 5.80
N ALA A 21 -5.77 3.55 4.57
CA ALA A 21 -4.88 3.24 3.46
C ALA A 21 -3.51 3.90 3.67
N LEU A 22 -2.45 3.24 3.20
CA LEU A 22 -1.07 3.74 3.23
C LEU A 22 -0.43 3.56 1.85
N GLU A 23 0.29 4.58 1.38
CA GLU A 23 1.03 4.49 0.12
C GLU A 23 2.37 3.80 0.30
N THR A 24 2.92 3.28 -0.79
CA THR A 24 4.15 2.49 -0.75
C THR A 24 5.29 3.10 -1.57
N THR A 25 5.07 4.23 -2.23
CA THR A 25 6.16 4.97 -2.90
C THR A 25 7.20 5.42 -1.90
N ILE A 26 6.80 5.88 -0.72
CA ILE A 26 7.73 6.21 0.37
C ILE A 26 8.62 5.03 0.78
N VAL A 27 8.09 3.80 0.71
CA VAL A 27 8.81 2.55 1.03
C VAL A 27 9.85 2.19 -0.04
N SER A 28 9.53 2.36 -1.32
CA SER A 28 10.45 1.93 -2.40
C SER A 28 11.36 3.04 -2.94
N HIS A 29 10.92 4.29 -2.84
CA HIS A 29 11.57 5.42 -3.52
C HIS A 29 11.78 6.64 -2.62
N GLY A 30 11.17 6.68 -1.43
CA GLY A 30 11.25 7.82 -0.53
C GLY A 30 12.35 7.71 0.51
N MET A 31 12.75 6.49 0.89
CA MET A 31 13.70 6.25 1.97
C MET A 31 14.68 5.11 1.60
N PRO A 32 15.92 5.14 2.11
CA PRO A 32 16.87 4.04 1.94
C PRO A 32 16.50 2.82 2.80
N TRP A 33 17.02 1.66 2.42
CA TRP A 33 17.00 0.47 3.27
C TRP A 33 18.03 0.58 4.40
N PRO A 34 17.72 0.18 5.66
CA PRO A 34 16.48 -0.44 6.13
C PRO A 34 15.38 0.54 6.61
N GLN A 35 15.66 1.84 6.61
CA GLN A 35 14.76 2.86 7.18
C GLN A 35 13.37 2.83 6.53
N ASN A 36 13.31 2.53 5.23
CA ASN A 36 12.04 2.40 4.51
C ASN A 36 11.10 1.34 5.09
N LEU A 37 11.61 0.16 5.48
CA LEU A 37 10.81 -0.88 6.12
C LEU A 37 10.48 -0.50 7.56
N GLU A 38 11.46 0.03 8.30
CA GLU A 38 11.27 0.46 9.70
C GLU A 38 10.15 1.49 9.80
N THR A 39 10.20 2.54 8.97
CA THR A 39 9.15 3.55 8.92
C THR A 39 7.80 2.98 8.48
N ALA A 40 7.76 2.07 7.50
CA ALA A 40 6.50 1.45 7.10
C ALA A 40 5.84 0.70 8.27
N LEU A 41 6.62 -0.10 9.00
CA LEU A 41 6.15 -0.86 10.16
C LEU A 41 5.75 0.04 11.34
N GLU A 42 6.50 1.12 11.57
CA GLU A 42 6.17 2.11 12.62
C GLU A 42 4.85 2.82 12.30
N VAL A 43 4.63 3.22 11.05
CA VAL A 43 3.36 3.83 10.63
C VAL A 43 2.21 2.83 10.76
N GLU A 44 2.38 1.56 10.40
CA GLU A 44 1.36 0.53 10.64
C GLU A 44 1.06 0.37 12.13
N ALA A 45 2.07 0.41 13.00
CA ALA A 45 1.89 0.33 14.45
C ALA A 45 1.09 1.54 14.98
N ILE A 46 1.41 2.76 14.54
CA ILE A 46 0.70 3.98 14.94
C ILE A 46 -0.78 3.92 14.54
N VAL A 47 -1.09 3.43 13.33
CA VAL A 47 -2.47 3.24 12.88
C VAL A 47 -3.22 2.27 13.80
N ARG A 48 -2.56 1.16 14.18
CA ARG A 48 -3.12 0.16 15.09
C ARG A 48 -3.34 0.69 16.50
N GLU A 49 -2.38 1.45 17.03
CA GLU A 49 -2.50 2.15 18.32
C GLU A 49 -3.67 3.14 18.33
N GLY A 50 -3.94 3.78 17.19
CA GLY A 50 -5.11 4.62 16.97
C GLY A 50 -6.44 3.86 16.83
N GLY A 51 -6.43 2.52 16.92
CA GLY A 51 -7.62 1.68 16.85
C GLY A 51 -8.11 1.37 15.42
N ALA A 52 -7.31 1.66 14.40
CA ALA A 52 -7.64 1.38 13.00
C ALA A 52 -6.77 0.26 12.40
N VAL A 53 -7.24 -0.30 11.28
CA VAL A 53 -6.48 -1.31 10.53
C VAL A 53 -5.69 -0.63 9.41
N PRO A 54 -4.35 -0.80 9.35
CA PRO A 54 -3.55 -0.27 8.25
C PRO A 54 -3.74 -1.11 6.98
N ALA A 55 -3.81 -0.43 5.84
CA ALA A 55 -3.91 -1.05 4.53
C ALA A 55 -2.84 -0.47 3.59
N ALA A 56 -1.60 -0.95 3.71
CA ALA A 56 -0.56 -0.66 2.72
C ALA A 56 -0.96 -1.23 1.36
N ILE A 57 -0.88 -0.40 0.31
CA ILE A 57 -1.30 -0.76 -1.05
C ILE A 57 -0.08 -0.86 -1.97
N ALA A 58 0.03 -1.94 -2.72
CA ALA A 58 1.09 -2.16 -3.70
C ALA A 58 0.63 -3.13 -4.80
N ILE A 59 1.48 -3.32 -5.79
CA ILE A 59 1.40 -4.44 -6.73
C ILE A 59 2.50 -5.44 -6.39
N LEU A 60 2.11 -6.68 -6.12
CA LEU A 60 3.01 -7.81 -5.91
C LEU A 60 2.44 -9.02 -6.62
N ASP A 61 3.31 -9.81 -7.23
CA ASP A 61 2.95 -11.09 -7.89
C ASP A 61 1.84 -10.94 -8.94
N GLY A 62 1.82 -9.79 -9.63
CA GLY A 62 0.83 -9.48 -10.66
C GLY A 62 -0.55 -9.12 -10.12
N GLU A 63 -0.68 -8.82 -8.82
CA GLU A 63 -1.94 -8.48 -8.18
C GLU A 63 -1.85 -7.12 -7.49
N ILE A 64 -2.95 -6.36 -7.53
CA ILE A 64 -3.10 -5.16 -6.71
C ILE A 64 -3.54 -5.60 -5.33
N ARG A 65 -2.66 -5.44 -4.35
CA ARG A 65 -2.86 -5.87 -2.97
C ARG A 65 -3.24 -4.69 -2.08
N VAL A 66 -4.21 -4.93 -1.19
CA VAL A 66 -4.70 -3.97 -0.21
C VAL A 66 -4.55 -4.59 1.18
N GLY A 67 -3.62 -4.05 1.96
CA GLY A 67 -3.15 -4.67 3.20
C GLY A 67 -2.01 -5.63 2.90
N LEU A 68 -0.77 -5.14 2.97
CA LEU A 68 0.41 -5.99 2.93
C LEU A 68 0.71 -6.57 4.31
N ASP A 69 1.27 -7.76 4.34
CA ASP A 69 1.92 -8.30 5.52
C ASP A 69 3.37 -7.81 5.59
N ARG A 70 4.04 -8.12 6.72
CA ARG A 70 5.45 -7.77 6.93
C ARG A 70 6.35 -8.29 5.80
N ALA A 71 6.10 -9.51 5.31
CA ALA A 71 6.88 -10.08 4.23
C ALA A 71 6.70 -9.32 2.92
N GLY A 72 5.47 -8.90 2.59
CA GLY A 72 5.15 -8.05 1.45
C GLY A 72 5.83 -6.69 1.53
N LEU A 73 5.79 -6.04 2.70
CA LEU A 73 6.50 -4.78 2.95
C LEU A 73 8.01 -4.95 2.80
N GLU A 74 8.60 -5.99 3.37
CA GLU A 74 10.04 -6.25 3.29
C GLU A 74 10.48 -6.55 1.85
N ARG A 75 9.71 -7.35 1.09
CA ARG A 75 9.96 -7.59 -0.34
C ARG A 75 9.99 -6.28 -1.11
N LEU A 76 9.03 -5.39 -0.83
CA LEU A 76 8.93 -4.11 -1.50
C LEU A 76 10.10 -3.17 -1.13
N ALA A 77 10.45 -3.13 0.16
CA ALA A 77 11.53 -2.30 0.70
C ALA A 77 12.93 -2.71 0.23
N ARG A 78 13.15 -4.01 -0.02
CA ARG A 78 14.44 -4.54 -0.52
C ARG A 78 14.57 -4.54 -2.04
N SER A 79 13.44 -4.48 -2.75
CA SER A 79 13.39 -4.55 -4.21
C SER A 79 14.07 -3.33 -4.85
N LYS A 80 14.93 -3.58 -5.84
CA LYS A 80 15.67 -2.52 -6.56
C LYS A 80 15.03 -2.13 -7.89
N ASP A 81 14.04 -2.91 -8.36
CA ASP A 81 13.36 -2.75 -9.63
C ASP A 81 11.86 -2.50 -9.47
N THR A 82 11.45 -2.04 -8.29
CA THR A 82 10.07 -1.65 -8.00
C THR A 82 9.63 -0.51 -8.92
N LEU A 83 8.52 -0.71 -9.61
CA LEU A 83 7.90 0.34 -10.42
C LEU A 83 7.26 1.40 -9.52
N LYS A 84 7.42 2.67 -9.86
CA LYS A 84 6.66 3.76 -9.25
C LYS A 84 5.36 3.94 -10.05
N LEU A 85 4.22 3.59 -9.46
CA LEU A 85 2.94 3.50 -10.14
C LEU A 85 2.02 4.69 -9.81
N SER A 86 1.63 5.42 -10.84
CA SER A 86 0.57 6.43 -10.82
C SER A 86 -0.70 5.90 -11.49
N ARG A 87 -1.71 6.75 -11.66
CA ARG A 87 -3.01 6.40 -12.24
C ARG A 87 -2.88 5.68 -13.59
N ALA A 88 -2.01 6.17 -14.48
CA ALA A 88 -1.84 5.60 -15.81
C ALA A 88 -1.24 4.18 -15.77
N ASP A 89 -0.46 3.89 -14.73
CA ASP A 89 0.30 2.65 -14.61
C ASP A 89 -0.52 1.51 -13.99
N LEU A 90 -1.65 1.81 -13.33
CA LEU A 90 -2.49 0.80 -12.65
C LEU A 90 -3.01 -0.30 -13.59
N ALA A 91 -3.19 0.00 -14.87
CA ALA A 91 -3.62 -1.00 -15.86
C ALA A 91 -2.48 -1.94 -16.28
N TYR A 92 -1.25 -1.43 -16.36
CA TYR A 92 -0.07 -2.16 -16.83
C TYR A 92 0.72 -2.83 -15.69
N GLY A 93 0.77 -2.21 -14.51
CA GLY A 93 1.56 -2.66 -13.37
C GLY A 93 1.38 -4.14 -13.03
N PRO A 94 0.15 -4.69 -12.92
CA PRO A 94 -0.08 -6.11 -12.70
C PRO A 94 0.52 -7.04 -13.78
N LEU A 95 0.63 -6.55 -15.02
CA LEU A 95 1.15 -7.32 -16.16
C LEU A 95 2.68 -7.23 -16.29
N SER A 96 3.32 -6.33 -15.54
CA SER A 96 4.75 -6.03 -15.68
C SER A 96 5.68 -7.15 -15.17
N GLY A 97 5.16 -8.06 -14.34
CA GLY A 97 5.95 -9.07 -13.62
C GLY A 97 6.87 -8.49 -12.54
N LYS A 98 6.81 -7.18 -12.26
CA LYS A 98 7.64 -6.49 -11.26
C LYS A 98 6.82 -6.05 -10.05
N PRO A 99 7.44 -5.92 -8.87
CA PRO A 99 6.84 -5.19 -7.76
C PRO A 99 6.49 -3.76 -8.18
N GLY A 100 5.40 -3.22 -7.64
CA GLY A 100 4.96 -1.87 -7.92
C GLY A 100 4.54 -1.14 -6.67
N ALA A 101 5.21 -0.02 -6.38
CA ALA A 101 4.85 0.89 -5.31
C ALA A 101 3.83 1.91 -5.82
N THR A 102 2.72 2.09 -5.12
CA THR A 102 1.70 3.07 -5.53
C THR A 102 2.02 4.44 -4.97
N THR A 103 1.92 5.45 -5.85
CA THR A 103 1.92 6.86 -5.47
C THR A 103 0.58 7.23 -4.84
N VAL A 104 0.52 8.40 -4.17
CA VAL A 104 -0.74 9.05 -3.72
C VAL A 104 -1.92 8.85 -4.69
N ALA A 105 -1.75 9.16 -5.98
CA ALA A 105 -2.83 9.07 -6.97
C ALA A 105 -3.32 7.62 -7.17
N ALA A 106 -2.39 6.66 -7.28
CA ALA A 106 -2.73 5.25 -7.43
C ALA A 106 -3.34 4.66 -6.16
N THR A 107 -2.79 5.00 -4.99
CA THR A 107 -3.28 4.57 -3.67
C THR A 107 -4.71 5.03 -3.46
N MET A 108 -5.04 6.30 -3.75
CA MET A 108 -6.41 6.82 -3.63
C MET A 108 -7.41 6.05 -4.50
N ILE A 109 -7.05 5.73 -5.74
CA ILE A 109 -7.92 4.99 -6.67
C ILE A 109 -8.20 3.58 -6.12
N VAL A 110 -7.17 2.88 -5.65
CA VAL A 110 -7.30 1.53 -5.11
C VAL A 110 -8.06 1.53 -3.79
N ALA A 111 -7.75 2.46 -2.88
CA ALA A 111 -8.43 2.62 -1.60
C ALA A 111 -9.93 2.87 -1.78
N ALA A 112 -10.31 3.80 -2.66
CA ALA A 112 -11.72 4.09 -2.96
C ALA A 112 -12.45 2.86 -3.52
N ARG A 113 -11.79 2.07 -4.38
CA ARG A 113 -12.35 0.81 -4.91
C ARG A 113 -12.45 -0.30 -3.87
N ALA A 114 -11.60 -0.28 -2.85
CA ALA A 114 -11.65 -1.19 -1.71
C ALA A 114 -12.66 -0.75 -0.63
N GLY A 115 -13.31 0.41 -0.78
CA GLY A 115 -14.23 0.96 0.23
C GLY A 115 -13.54 1.68 1.40
N ILE A 116 -12.27 2.03 1.26
CA ILE A 116 -11.49 2.73 2.29
C ILE A 116 -11.62 4.24 2.07
N GLY A 117 -12.18 4.96 3.05
CA GLY A 117 -12.43 6.40 3.00
C GLY A 117 -11.30 7.30 3.52
N VAL A 118 -10.28 6.74 4.16
CA VAL A 118 -9.18 7.48 4.79
C VAL A 118 -7.83 6.99 4.27
N PHE A 119 -6.95 7.92 3.91
CA PHE A 119 -5.61 7.64 3.40
C PHE A 119 -4.59 8.59 4.06
N ALA A 120 -3.52 8.03 4.63
CA ALA A 120 -2.42 8.78 5.21
C ALA A 120 -1.14 8.71 4.34
N THR A 121 -0.47 9.84 4.17
CA THR A 121 0.79 9.98 3.41
C THR A 121 1.67 11.07 4.03
N GLY A 122 2.97 11.08 3.69
CA GLY A 122 3.88 12.15 4.11
C GLY A 122 3.65 13.48 3.38
N GLY A 123 3.25 13.44 2.10
CA GLY A 123 2.97 14.63 1.31
C GLY A 123 2.34 14.30 -0.03
N ILE A 124 1.60 15.26 -0.60
CA ILE A 124 0.97 15.12 -1.92
C ILE A 124 1.87 15.71 -3.02
N GLY A 125 1.74 15.20 -4.25
CA GLY A 125 2.34 15.83 -5.42
C GLY A 125 1.63 17.13 -5.80
N GLY A 126 2.31 17.99 -6.57
CA GLY A 126 1.82 19.27 -7.09
C GLY A 126 2.61 19.71 -8.31
#